data_AF-A0A958DHB7-F1
#
_entry.id   AF-A0A958DHB7-F1
#
_cell.length_a   1.000
_cell.length_b   1.000
_cell.length_c   1.000
_cell.angle_alpha   90.00
_cell.angle_beta   90.00
_cell.angle_gamma   90.00
#
_symmetry.space_group_name_H-M   'P 1'
#
loop_
_entity.id
_entity.type
_entity.pdbx_description
1 polymer ?
#
loop_
_entity_poly.entity_id
_entity_poly.type
_entity_poly.pdbx_seq_one_letter_code
_entity_poly.pdbx_strand_id
1 'polypeptide(L)'
;RNGAIAASGTVSRELLDELLQHPYFRKSPPKSTGREAFGKAYCDALIAAAPGLSPADLVATATELTIETVWRSYRDFLAAEPLDELIVGGGGAKNQVIMQRLQSRFAPAAVRPSDDFGIPHDAKEAVCFAVLANETIAGNGGNVPVATGAAARVVLGKICL
;
A
#
# COMPACT_ATOMS: atom_id res chain seq x y z
N ARG A 1 -7.50 -14.47 8.41
CA ARG A 1 -8.55 -14.05 7.44
C ARG A 1 -9.27 -12.82 7.98
N ASN A 2 -9.68 -11.87 7.14
CA ASN A 2 -10.37 -10.61 7.51
C ASN A 2 -9.67 -9.76 8.59
N GLY A 3 -8.36 -9.94 8.82
CA GLY A 3 -7.64 -9.27 9.90
C GLY A 3 -7.88 -9.83 11.31
N ALA A 4 -8.51 -10.99 11.48
CA ALA A 4 -8.90 -11.52 12.80
C ALA A 4 -7.75 -11.61 13.82
N ILE A 5 -6.53 -11.98 13.40
CA ILE A 5 -5.36 -12.07 14.28
C ILE A 5 -4.91 -10.67 14.73
N ALA A 6 -4.90 -9.69 13.80
CA ALA A 6 -4.58 -8.31 14.13
C ALA A 6 -5.62 -7.72 15.09
N ALA A 7 -6.90 -8.06 14.90
CA ALA A 7 -8.00 -7.61 15.76
C ALA A 7 -7.94 -8.18 17.18
N SER A 8 -7.37 -9.38 17.35
CA SER A 8 -7.19 -10.00 18.67
C SER A 8 -5.92 -9.55 19.40
N GLY A 9 -5.02 -8.86 18.71
CA GLY A 9 -3.77 -8.36 19.27
C GLY A 9 -3.87 -6.91 19.73
N THR A 10 -2.86 -6.48 20.47
CA THR A 10 -2.64 -5.09 20.88
C THR A 10 -1.43 -4.55 20.16
N VAL A 11 -1.55 -3.36 19.57
CA VAL A 11 -0.43 -2.70 18.90
C VAL A 11 0.64 -2.32 19.93
N SER A 12 1.86 -2.79 19.74
CA SER A 12 3.04 -2.31 20.48
C SER A 12 3.49 -0.97 19.89
N ARG A 13 3.28 0.11 20.64
CA ARG A 13 3.67 1.47 20.20
C ARG A 13 5.18 1.62 20.06
N GLU A 14 5.94 1.03 20.99
CA GLU A 14 7.40 1.07 20.98
C GLU A 14 7.95 0.44 19.69
N LEU A 15 7.52 -0.79 19.38
CA LEU A 15 7.92 -1.46 18.15
C LEU A 15 7.43 -0.70 16.90
N LEU A 16 6.19 -0.22 16.90
CA LEU A 16 5.66 0.56 15.78
C LEU A 16 6.52 1.80 15.48
N ASP A 17 6.88 2.56 16.52
CA ASP A 17 7.67 3.78 16.39
C ASP A 17 9.09 3.48 15.88
N GLU A 18 9.69 2.36 16.30
CA GLU A 18 10.97 1.86 15.77
C GLU A 18 10.86 1.49 14.29
N LEU A 19 9.88 0.68 13.90
CA LEU A 19 9.70 0.23 12.52
C LEU A 19 9.46 1.41 11.56
N LEU A 20 8.75 2.43 12.02
CA LEU A 20 8.50 3.67 11.28
C LEU A 20 9.76 4.52 11.04
N GLN A 21 10.89 4.22 11.71
CA GLN A 21 12.17 4.87 11.45
C GLN A 21 12.85 4.36 10.17
N HIS A 22 12.36 3.28 9.55
CA HIS A 22 13.01 2.68 8.40
C HIS A 22 13.23 3.72 7.26
N PRO A 23 14.46 3.88 6.72
CA PRO A 23 14.80 4.98 5.81
C PRO A 23 13.92 5.08 4.56
N TYR A 24 13.37 3.95 4.10
CA TYR A 24 12.47 3.92 2.95
C TYR A 24 11.23 4.84 3.11
N PHE A 25 10.66 4.90 4.32
CA PHE A 25 9.42 5.65 4.53
C PHE A 25 9.63 7.16 4.36
N ARG A 26 10.85 7.67 4.58
CA ARG A 26 11.21 9.09 4.43
C ARG A 26 11.66 9.49 3.02
N LYS A 27 11.90 8.53 2.12
CA LYS A 27 12.32 8.85 0.74
C LYS A 27 11.19 9.62 0.03
N SER A 28 11.53 10.70 -0.67
CA SER A 28 10.59 11.41 -1.54
C SER A 28 10.25 10.57 -2.78
N PRO A 29 9.03 10.69 -3.34
CA PRO A 29 8.71 10.15 -4.66
C PRO A 29 9.61 10.75 -5.76
N PRO A 30 9.81 10.05 -6.89
CA PRO A 30 9.32 8.70 -7.21
C PRO A 30 10.07 7.61 -6.44
N LYS A 31 9.35 6.62 -5.90
CA LYS A 31 9.93 5.48 -5.19
C LYS A 31 9.10 4.21 -5.37
N SER A 32 9.76 3.06 -5.39
CA SER A 32 9.15 1.73 -5.40
C SER A 32 9.89 0.80 -4.44
N THR A 33 9.27 -0.32 -4.07
CA THR A 33 9.88 -1.36 -3.24
C THR A 33 9.17 -2.70 -3.45
N GLY A 34 9.79 -3.77 -3.00
CA GLY A 34 9.23 -5.10 -2.96
C GLY A 34 9.84 -5.96 -1.87
N ARG A 35 9.94 -7.25 -2.14
CA ARG A 35 10.41 -8.28 -1.19
C ARG A 35 11.90 -8.18 -0.88
N GLU A 36 12.65 -7.45 -1.69
CA GLU A 36 14.05 -7.13 -1.45
C GLU A 36 14.24 -6.25 -0.20
N ALA A 37 13.27 -5.41 0.15
CA ALA A 37 13.32 -4.57 1.35
C ALA A 37 12.39 -5.08 2.46
N PHE A 38 11.17 -5.51 2.11
CA PHE A 38 10.11 -5.89 3.06
C PHE A 38 9.68 -7.36 2.89
N GLY A 39 10.66 -8.24 2.65
CA GLY A 39 10.45 -9.68 2.51
C GLY A 39 10.70 -10.48 3.77
N LYS A 40 10.99 -11.78 3.61
CA LYS A 40 11.17 -12.73 4.71
C LYS A 40 12.23 -12.25 5.73
N ALA A 41 13.36 -11.75 5.25
CA ALA A 41 14.45 -11.28 6.13
C ALA A 41 14.00 -10.13 7.05
N TYR A 42 13.18 -9.21 6.54
CA TYR A 42 12.59 -8.13 7.34
C TYR A 42 11.65 -8.68 8.41
N CYS A 43 10.78 -9.64 8.05
CA CYS A 43 9.89 -10.28 9.01
C CYS A 43 10.65 -11.07 10.08
N ASP A 44 11.69 -11.82 9.70
CA ASP A 44 12.51 -12.58 10.63
C ASP A 44 13.20 -11.65 11.65
N ALA A 45 13.74 -10.52 11.18
CA ALA A 45 14.36 -9.51 12.03
C ALA A 45 13.34 -8.86 12.98
N LEU A 46 12.14 -8.54 12.49
CA LEU A 46 11.06 -7.98 13.28
C LEU A 46 10.63 -8.94 14.41
N ILE A 47 10.49 -10.23 14.11
CA ILE A 47 10.15 -11.26 15.11
C ILE A 47 11.26 -11.37 16.15
N ALA A 48 12.52 -11.36 15.73
CA ALA A 48 13.66 -11.45 16.64
C ALA A 48 13.80 -10.21 17.55
N ALA A 49 13.45 -9.02 17.06
CA ALA A 49 13.51 -7.77 17.82
C ALA A 49 12.41 -7.63 18.88
N ALA A 50 11.38 -8.48 18.84
CA ALA A 50 10.20 -8.36 19.70
C ALA A 50 9.88 -9.66 20.47
N PRO A 51 10.85 -10.23 21.23
CA PRO A 51 10.71 -11.54 21.85
C PRO A 51 9.59 -11.62 22.92
N GLY A 52 9.16 -10.48 23.45
CA GLY A 52 8.09 -10.41 24.46
C GLY A 52 6.68 -10.25 23.90
N LEU A 53 6.52 -10.07 22.59
CA LEU A 53 5.21 -9.86 21.97
C LEU A 53 4.57 -11.18 21.58
N SER A 54 3.25 -11.28 21.79
CA SER A 54 2.51 -12.41 21.27
C SER A 54 2.46 -12.34 19.73
N PRO A 55 2.26 -13.48 19.03
CA PRO A 55 2.05 -13.46 17.59
C PRO A 55 0.88 -12.55 17.15
N ALA A 56 -0.15 -12.42 17.99
CA ALA A 56 -1.27 -11.53 17.71
C ALA A 56 -0.84 -10.05 17.77
N ASP A 57 -0.06 -9.66 18.78
CA ASP A 57 0.45 -8.29 18.93
C ASP A 57 1.44 -7.92 17.81
N LEU A 58 2.26 -8.86 17.38
CA LEU A 58 3.16 -8.69 16.22
C LEU A 58 2.36 -8.41 14.94
N VAL A 59 1.34 -9.21 14.67
CA VAL A 59 0.49 -9.04 13.49
C VAL A 59 -0.34 -7.75 13.58
N ALA A 60 -0.84 -7.40 14.77
CA ALA A 60 -1.51 -6.12 15.00
C ALA A 60 -0.58 -4.94 14.72
N THR A 61 0.65 -4.99 15.22
CA THR A 61 1.67 -3.94 15.04
C THR A 61 2.10 -3.81 13.57
N ALA A 62 2.35 -4.92 12.87
CA ALA A 62 2.67 -4.90 11.44
C ALA A 62 1.50 -4.41 10.57
N THR A 63 0.26 -4.72 10.99
CA THR A 63 -0.94 -4.19 10.32
C THR A 63 -1.03 -2.67 10.51
N GLU A 64 -0.82 -2.17 11.73
CA GLU A 64 -0.82 -0.73 12.02
C GLU A 64 0.33 0.00 11.32
N LEU A 65 1.50 -0.60 11.20
CA LEU A 65 2.61 -0.07 10.39
C LEU A 65 2.17 0.18 8.93
N THR A 66 1.42 -0.76 8.34
CA THR A 66 0.89 -0.60 6.98
C THR A 66 -0.05 0.60 6.88
N ILE A 67 -0.98 0.75 7.83
CA ILE A 67 -1.93 1.87 7.87
C ILE A 67 -1.21 3.20 8.04
N GLU A 68 -0.29 3.29 9.01
CA GLU A 68 0.41 4.54 9.33
C GLU A 68 1.38 4.96 8.23
N THR A 69 2.01 4.02 7.52
CA THR A 69 2.89 4.35 6.38
C THR A 69 2.11 4.85 5.16
N VAL A 70 0.90 4.33 4.91
CA VAL A 70 -0.02 4.89 3.90
C VAL A 70 -0.44 6.31 4.28
N TRP A 71 -0.87 6.52 5.52
CA TRP A 71 -1.25 7.84 6.01
C TRP A 71 -0.12 8.86 5.95
N ARG A 72 1.08 8.51 6.45
CA ARG A 72 2.25 9.38 6.42
C ARG A 72 2.64 9.75 4.99
N SER A 73 2.55 8.80 4.06
CA SER A 73 2.84 9.09 2.65
C SER A 73 1.85 10.09 2.05
N TYR A 74 0.54 9.96 2.35
CA TYR A 74 -0.44 10.98 1.97
C TYR A 74 -0.13 12.33 2.63
N ARG A 75 0.03 12.34 3.95
CA ARG A 75 0.28 13.56 4.74
C ARG A 75 1.52 14.32 4.25
N ASP A 76 2.62 13.62 4.02
CA ASP A 76 3.92 14.25 3.76
C ASP A 76 4.10 14.67 2.30
N PHE A 77 3.39 14.03 1.36
CA PHE A 77 3.61 14.24 -0.07
C PHE A 77 2.39 14.75 -0.85
N LEU A 78 1.17 14.63 -0.32
CA LEU A 78 -0.08 14.93 -1.05
C LEU A 78 -1.03 15.87 -0.30
N ALA A 79 -0.84 16.14 0.99
CA ALA A 79 -1.78 16.91 1.82
C ALA A 79 -1.86 18.42 1.49
N ALA A 80 -1.23 18.88 0.42
CA ALA A 80 -1.48 20.20 -0.12
C ALA A 80 -2.93 20.36 -0.64
N GLU A 81 -3.59 19.24 -0.99
CA GLU A 81 -4.95 19.20 -1.48
C GLU A 81 -5.87 18.42 -0.51
N PRO A 82 -7.13 18.87 -0.31
CA PRO A 82 -8.11 18.12 0.47
C PRO A 82 -8.38 16.76 -0.20
N LEU A 83 -8.45 15.71 0.62
CA LEU A 83 -8.86 14.38 0.16
C LEU A 83 -10.32 14.15 0.49
N ASP A 84 -11.16 14.00 -0.54
CA ASP A 84 -12.57 13.65 -0.36
C ASP A 84 -12.76 12.14 -0.23
N GLU A 85 -11.99 11.34 -0.98
CA GLU A 85 -12.19 9.90 -1.08
C GLU A 85 -10.88 9.13 -1.33
N LEU A 86 -10.70 8.03 -0.61
CA LEU A 86 -9.63 7.04 -0.77
C LEU A 86 -10.22 5.73 -1.30
N ILE A 87 -9.86 5.39 -2.54
CA ILE A 87 -10.30 4.14 -3.19
C ILE A 87 -9.24 3.06 -2.99
N VAL A 88 -9.62 1.98 -2.30
CA VAL A 88 -8.72 0.87 -1.92
C VAL A 88 -8.91 -0.32 -2.87
N GLY A 89 -7.83 -0.77 -3.51
CA GLY A 89 -7.81 -1.97 -4.34
C GLY A 89 -6.90 -3.07 -3.78
N GLY A 90 -6.89 -4.23 -4.44
CA GLY A 90 -6.07 -5.39 -4.07
C GLY A 90 -6.56 -6.13 -2.82
N GLY A 91 -5.87 -7.20 -2.44
CA GLY A 91 -6.30 -8.09 -1.36
C GLY A 91 -6.40 -7.44 0.03
N GLY A 92 -5.74 -6.30 0.24
CA GLY A 92 -5.83 -5.50 1.47
C GLY A 92 -7.25 -4.97 1.74
N ALA A 93 -8.04 -4.73 0.70
CA ALA A 93 -9.44 -4.28 0.81
C ALA A 93 -10.33 -5.30 1.55
N LYS A 94 -9.95 -6.59 1.58
CA LYS A 94 -10.66 -7.64 2.34
C LYS A 94 -10.34 -7.64 3.84
N ASN A 95 -9.33 -6.87 4.27
CA ASN A 95 -8.94 -6.81 5.67
C ASN A 95 -9.74 -5.72 6.39
N GLN A 96 -10.73 -6.13 7.20
CA GLN A 96 -11.62 -5.22 7.90
C GLN A 96 -10.87 -4.29 8.86
N VAL A 97 -9.81 -4.78 9.52
CA VAL A 97 -8.98 -3.95 10.41
C VAL A 97 -8.32 -2.84 9.62
N ILE A 98 -7.73 -3.15 8.45
CA ILE A 98 -7.09 -2.13 7.60
C ILE A 98 -8.13 -1.10 7.14
N MET A 99 -9.28 -1.54 6.61
CA MET A 99 -10.31 -0.63 6.11
C MET A 99 -10.85 0.30 7.21
N GLN A 100 -11.15 -0.23 8.40
CA GLN A 100 -11.65 0.57 9.53
C GLN A 100 -10.62 1.57 10.05
N ARG A 101 -9.35 1.14 10.17
CA ARG A 101 -8.26 2.00 10.65
C ARG A 101 -7.91 3.08 9.63
N LEU A 102 -7.90 2.76 8.33
CA LEU A 102 -7.79 3.76 7.26
C LEU A 102 -8.94 4.76 7.34
N GLN A 103 -10.19 4.33 7.46
CA GLN A 103 -11.34 5.22 7.60
C GLN A 103 -11.20 6.16 8.81
N SER A 104 -10.70 5.66 9.93
CA SER A 104 -10.43 6.46 11.12
C SER A 104 -9.31 7.48 10.89
N ARG A 105 -8.27 7.08 10.16
CA ARG A 105 -7.06 7.89 9.94
C ARG A 105 -7.28 9.00 8.92
N PHE A 106 -8.08 8.72 7.89
CA PHE A 106 -8.35 9.63 6.77
C PHE A 106 -9.64 10.46 6.96
N ALA A 107 -10.38 10.28 8.06
CA ALA A 107 -11.57 11.07 8.34
C ALA A 107 -11.27 12.60 8.24
N PRO A 108 -12.13 13.39 7.57
CA PRO A 108 -13.47 13.04 7.11
C PRO A 108 -13.56 12.38 5.71
N ALA A 109 -12.44 12.12 5.03
CA ALA A 109 -12.46 11.48 3.71
C ALA A 109 -13.15 10.10 3.75
N ALA A 110 -13.92 9.78 2.72
CA ALA A 110 -14.52 8.46 2.58
C ALA A 110 -13.44 7.42 2.20
N VAL A 111 -13.44 6.24 2.83
CA VAL A 111 -12.55 5.14 2.45
C VAL A 111 -13.40 3.99 1.92
N ARG A 112 -13.26 3.66 0.64
CA ARG A 112 -14.13 2.70 -0.06
C ARG A 112 -13.33 1.70 -0.89
N PRO A 113 -13.78 0.44 -1.00
CA PRO A 113 -13.16 -0.51 -1.92
C PRO A 113 -13.44 -0.11 -3.37
N SER A 114 -12.59 -0.52 -4.30
CA SER A 114 -12.83 -0.28 -5.73
C SER A 114 -14.09 -0.99 -6.26
N ASP A 115 -14.57 -2.02 -5.56
CA ASP A 115 -15.80 -2.77 -5.88
C ASP A 115 -17.02 -1.85 -5.94
N ASP A 116 -17.06 -0.82 -5.10
CA ASP A 116 -18.12 0.19 -5.07
C ASP A 116 -18.22 1.00 -6.38
N PHE A 117 -17.18 0.94 -7.22
CA PHE A 117 -17.05 1.65 -8.49
C PHE A 117 -17.11 0.68 -9.69
N GLY A 118 -17.54 -0.56 -9.47
CA GLY A 118 -17.68 -1.57 -10.53
C GLY A 118 -16.36 -2.22 -10.94
N ILE A 119 -15.26 -1.99 -10.22
CA ILE A 119 -13.97 -2.65 -10.46
C ILE A 119 -13.65 -3.55 -9.27
N PRO A 120 -13.81 -4.88 -9.39
CA PRO A 120 -13.49 -5.79 -8.31
C PRO A 120 -12.04 -5.60 -7.83
N HIS A 121 -11.83 -5.46 -6.52
CA HIS A 121 -10.50 -5.18 -5.95
C HIS A 121 -9.43 -6.19 -6.36
N ASP A 122 -9.79 -7.47 -6.51
CA ASP A 122 -8.88 -8.54 -6.97
C ASP A 122 -8.58 -8.47 -8.48
N ALA A 123 -9.48 -7.86 -9.28
CA ALA A 123 -9.34 -7.79 -10.74
C ALA A 123 -8.60 -6.53 -11.20
N LYS A 124 -8.48 -5.50 -10.34
CA LYS A 124 -7.95 -4.18 -10.71
C LYS A 124 -6.59 -4.24 -11.42
N GLU A 125 -5.67 -5.09 -10.94
CA GLU A 125 -4.33 -5.22 -11.54
C GLU A 125 -4.38 -5.91 -12.90
N ALA A 126 -5.20 -6.96 -13.05
CA ALA A 126 -5.38 -7.64 -14.34
C ALA A 126 -6.00 -6.69 -15.38
N VAL A 127 -6.99 -5.88 -14.99
CA VAL A 127 -7.58 -4.84 -15.85
C VAL A 127 -6.52 -3.80 -16.24
N CYS A 128 -5.65 -3.39 -15.31
CA CYS A 128 -4.54 -2.47 -15.61
C CYS A 128 -3.61 -3.03 -16.70
N PHE A 129 -3.25 -4.32 -16.64
CA PHE A 129 -2.45 -4.95 -17.70
C PHE A 129 -3.18 -5.03 -19.05
N ALA A 130 -4.49 -5.26 -19.06
CA ALA A 130 -5.28 -5.22 -20.29
C ALA A 130 -5.29 -3.83 -20.92
N VAL A 131 -5.43 -2.77 -20.11
CA VAL A 131 -5.30 -1.38 -20.57
C VAL A 131 -3.89 -1.11 -21.10
N LEU A 132 -2.84 -1.54 -20.39
CA LEU A 132 -1.46 -1.38 -20.87
C LEU A 132 -1.24 -2.06 -22.22
N ALA A 133 -1.76 -3.27 -22.42
CA ALA A 133 -1.67 -3.97 -23.70
C ALA A 133 -2.40 -3.22 -24.82
N ASN A 134 -3.58 -2.65 -24.54
CA ASN A 134 -4.28 -1.78 -25.49
C ASN A 134 -3.44 -0.55 -25.86
N GLU A 135 -2.87 0.13 -24.86
CA GLU A 135 -2.02 1.31 -25.10
C GLU A 135 -0.77 0.92 -25.93
N THR A 136 -0.17 -0.25 -25.68
CA THR A 136 0.92 -0.77 -26.52
C THR A 136 0.51 -0.95 -27.98
N ILE A 137 -0.64 -1.58 -28.22
CA ILE A 137 -1.15 -1.82 -29.58
C ILE A 137 -1.50 -0.51 -30.29
N ALA A 138 -2.07 0.45 -29.56
CA ALA A 138 -2.42 1.77 -30.07
C ALA A 138 -1.21 2.70 -30.28
N GLY A 139 -0.01 2.32 -29.80
CA GLY A 139 1.19 3.16 -29.84
C GLY A 139 1.16 4.32 -28.83
N ASN A 140 0.29 4.25 -27.82
CA ASN A 140 0.17 5.25 -26.78
C ASN A 140 1.15 4.96 -25.64
N GLY A 141 1.61 6.02 -24.97
CA GLY A 141 2.48 5.86 -23.81
C GLY A 141 1.72 5.40 -22.56
N GLY A 142 2.21 4.33 -21.92
CA GLY A 142 1.55 3.67 -20.79
C GLY A 142 2.08 4.09 -19.40
N ASN A 143 3.18 4.83 -19.32
CA ASN A 143 3.71 5.33 -18.05
C ASN A 143 3.24 6.77 -17.74
N VAL A 144 3.39 7.14 -16.46
CA VAL A 144 3.20 8.51 -15.98
C VAL A 144 4.55 9.03 -15.47
N PRO A 145 5.25 9.89 -16.23
CA PRO A 145 6.61 10.34 -15.91
C PRO A 145 6.79 10.89 -14.49
N VAL A 146 5.84 11.71 -14.01
CA VAL A 146 5.87 12.30 -12.66
C VAL A 146 5.74 11.26 -11.55
N ALA A 147 5.16 10.09 -11.83
CA ALA A 147 5.04 8.99 -10.88
C ALA A 147 6.25 8.05 -10.90
N THR A 148 6.91 7.89 -12.06
CA THR A 148 8.00 6.92 -12.25
C THR A 148 9.40 7.53 -12.25
N GLY A 149 9.53 8.85 -12.43
CA GLY A 149 10.81 9.52 -12.67
C GLY A 149 11.36 9.33 -14.08
N ALA A 150 10.54 8.86 -15.03
CA ALA A 150 10.97 8.72 -16.42
C ALA A 150 11.15 10.09 -17.09
N ALA A 151 12.13 10.22 -17.97
CA ALA A 151 12.38 11.49 -18.68
C ALA A 151 11.28 11.84 -19.70
N ALA A 152 10.53 10.85 -20.17
CA ALA A 152 9.47 11.01 -21.15
C ALA A 152 8.35 9.99 -20.95
N ARG A 153 7.20 10.28 -21.56
CA ARG A 153 6.12 9.32 -21.73
C ARG A 153 6.50 8.35 -22.86
N VAL A 154 6.40 7.05 -22.61
CA VAL A 154 6.86 5.97 -23.50
C VAL A 154 5.85 4.84 -23.58
N VAL A 155 5.85 4.15 -24.72
CA VAL A 155 5.10 2.91 -24.90
C VAL A 155 5.71 1.83 -24.02
N LEU A 156 4.88 1.12 -23.25
CA LEU A 156 5.31 0.03 -22.38
C LEU A 156 5.03 -1.32 -23.04
N GLY A 157 5.74 -2.36 -22.59
CA GLY A 157 5.53 -3.74 -23.05
C GLY A 157 6.28 -4.12 -24.33
N LYS A 158 6.10 -5.37 -24.74
CA LYS A 158 6.69 -5.96 -25.96
C LYS A 158 5.64 -6.87 -26.61
N ILE A 159 5.43 -6.71 -27.91
CA ILE A 159 4.56 -7.60 -28.70
C ILE A 159 5.38 -8.83 -29.09
N CYS A 160 4.90 -10.01 -28.72
CA CYS A 160 5.48 -11.29 -29.11
C CYS A 160 4.51 -11.95 -30.11
N LEU A 161 4.99 -12.14 -31.34
CA LEU A 161 4.26 -12.77 -32.44
C LEU A 161 4.67 -14.24 -32.58
#